data_AF-A0A941NGV5-F1
#
_entry.id   AF-A0A941NGV5-F1
#
_cell.length_a   1.000
_cell.length_b   1.000
_cell.length_c   1.000
_cell.angle_alpha   90.00
_cell.angle_beta   90.00
_cell.angle_gamma   90.00
#
_symmetry.space_group_name_H-M   'P 1'
#
loop_
_entity.id
_entity.type
_entity.pdbx_description
1 polymer ?
#
loop_
_entity_poly.entity_id
_entity_poly.type
_entity_poly.pdbx_seq_one_letter_code
_entity_poly.pdbx_strand_id
1 'polypeptide(L)'
;MAWYKKHFPETWAATGVLDDFVQVFMAYGGPPQMMLIEDPHGPLESTLWVWLPEAHLLDAFPGFAAADASGLPKAAILLAGNRSRFERDFGIAVRPKR
;
A
#
# COMPACT_ATOMS: atom_id res chain seq x y z
N MET A 1 4.68 13.65 -2.62
CA MET A 1 4.19 12.50 -1.84
C MET A 1 2.67 12.47 -1.87
N ALA A 2 2.10 11.45 -2.49
CA ALA A 2 0.65 11.30 -2.64
C ALA A 2 0.23 9.83 -2.45
N TRP A 3 -1.03 9.64 -2.08
CA TRP A 3 -1.64 8.33 -2.00
C TRP A 3 -2.30 7.97 -3.32
N TYR A 4 -2.21 6.70 -3.66
CA TYR A 4 -2.90 6.11 -4.79
C TYR A 4 -3.53 4.81 -4.33
N LYS A 5 -4.67 4.43 -4.90
CA LYS A 5 -5.35 3.20 -4.54
C LYS A 5 -5.92 2.47 -5.72
N LYS A 6 -6.11 1.17 -5.56
CA LYS A 6 -6.83 0.31 -6.48
C LYS A 6 -7.59 -0.75 -5.70
N HIS A 7 -8.83 -0.96 -6.12
CA HIS A 7 -9.68 -2.01 -5.61
C HIS A 7 -9.41 -3.33 -6.34
N PHE A 8 -9.35 -4.43 -5.59
CA PHE A 8 -9.15 -5.77 -6.13
C PHE A 8 -10.25 -6.72 -5.65
N PRO A 9 -10.95 -7.42 -6.58
CA PRO A 9 -11.92 -8.47 -6.24
C PRO A 9 -11.22 -9.80 -5.88
N GLU A 10 -10.03 -9.70 -5.29
CA GLU A 10 -9.17 -10.79 -4.86
C GLU A 10 -8.26 -10.30 -3.74
N THR A 11 -7.62 -11.20 -3.00
CA THR A 11 -6.66 -10.82 -1.95
C THR A 11 -5.39 -10.25 -2.58
N TRP A 12 -4.71 -9.34 -1.88
CA TRP A 12 -3.42 -8.78 -2.33
C TRP A 12 -2.38 -9.82 -2.76
N ALA A 13 -2.39 -11.00 -2.14
CA ALA A 13 -1.44 -12.08 -2.43
C ALA A 13 -1.58 -12.64 -3.86
N ALA A 14 -2.71 -12.40 -4.54
CA ALA A 14 -2.97 -12.86 -5.89
C ALA A 14 -2.62 -11.83 -6.98
N THR A 15 -2.30 -10.58 -6.63
CA THR A 15 -2.28 -9.45 -7.59
C THR A 15 -0.91 -9.14 -8.19
N GLY A 16 0.19 -9.67 -7.64
CA GLY A 16 1.57 -9.34 -8.04
C GLY A 16 2.06 -7.93 -7.63
N VAL A 17 1.17 -7.07 -7.11
CA VAL A 17 1.49 -5.66 -6.78
C VAL A 17 2.60 -5.54 -5.73
N LEU A 18 2.71 -6.49 -4.80
CA LEU A 18 3.80 -6.49 -3.82
C LEU A 18 5.15 -6.66 -4.50
N ASP A 19 5.24 -7.53 -5.50
CA ASP A 19 6.49 -7.79 -6.23
C ASP A 19 6.88 -6.55 -7.06
N ASP A 20 5.92 -5.95 -7.75
CA ASP A 20 6.11 -4.68 -8.48
C ASP A 20 6.59 -3.57 -7.53
N PHE A 21 5.96 -3.45 -6.36
CA PHE A 21 6.35 -2.48 -5.35
C PHE A 21 7.79 -2.71 -4.87
N VAL A 22 8.18 -3.95 -4.60
CA VAL A 22 9.55 -4.30 -4.17
C VAL A 22 10.56 -3.98 -5.27
N GLN A 23 10.24 -4.24 -6.54
CA GLN A 23 11.12 -3.88 -7.65
C GLN A 23 11.34 -2.37 -7.74
N VAL A 24 10.27 -1.58 -7.70
CA VAL A 24 10.37 -0.10 -7.68
C VAL A 24 11.16 0.37 -6.46
N PHE A 25 10.87 -0.20 -5.29
CA PHE A 25 11.54 0.13 -4.04
C PHE A 25 13.05 -0.10 -4.13
N MET A 26 13.47 -1.25 -4.67
CA MET A 26 14.89 -1.58 -4.84
C MET A 26 15.57 -0.70 -5.90
N ALA A 27 14.91 -0.43 -7.02
CA ALA A 27 15.43 0.43 -8.08
C ALA A 27 15.69 1.86 -7.60
N TYR A 28 14.87 2.35 -6.66
CA TYR A 28 15.01 3.67 -6.05
C TYR A 28 15.97 3.70 -4.83
N GLY A 29 16.69 2.60 -4.56
CA GLY A 29 17.64 2.51 -3.45
C GLY A 29 16.99 2.41 -2.07
N GLY A 30 15.76 1.92 -2.00
CA GLY A 30 14.98 1.79 -0.77
C GLY A 30 14.58 3.15 -0.22
N PRO A 31 13.65 3.87 -0.86
CA PRO A 31 13.21 5.15 -0.35
C PRO A 31 12.44 4.85 0.95
N PRO A 32 12.90 5.37 2.11
CA PRO A 32 12.15 5.27 3.35
C PRO A 32 10.81 6.03 3.27
N GLN A 33 10.42 6.53 2.10
CA GLN A 33 9.29 7.40 1.84
C GLN A 33 8.25 6.72 0.94
N MET A 34 8.36 5.42 0.70
CA MET A 34 7.32 4.61 0.05
C MET A 34 6.61 3.73 1.07
N MET A 35 5.34 3.43 0.83
CA MET A 35 4.55 2.55 1.69
C MET A 35 3.46 1.87 0.89
N LEU A 36 3.30 0.56 1.07
CA LEU A 36 2.21 -0.24 0.52
C LEU A 36 1.40 -0.80 1.68
N ILE A 37 0.11 -0.51 1.70
CA ILE A 37 -0.83 -0.99 2.71
C ILE A 37 -2.03 -1.67 2.07
N GLU A 38 -2.62 -2.58 2.82
CA GLU A 38 -3.86 -3.26 2.50
C GLU A 38 -5.00 -2.71 3.37
N ASP A 39 -6.14 -2.47 2.73
CA ASP A 39 -7.46 -2.27 3.32
C ASP A 39 -8.33 -3.50 2.98
N PRO A 40 -8.46 -4.49 3.89
CA PRO A 40 -9.24 -5.70 3.62
C PRO A 40 -10.74 -5.44 3.74
N HIS A 41 -11.51 -5.77 2.70
CA HIS A 41 -12.98 -5.66 2.68
C HIS A 41 -13.69 -7.01 2.92
N GLY A 42 -12.93 -8.09 3.10
CA GLY A 42 -13.44 -9.43 3.33
C GLY A 42 -12.34 -10.49 3.21
N PRO A 43 -12.68 -11.78 3.17
CA PRO A 43 -11.70 -12.85 3.02
C PRO A 43 -11.08 -12.92 1.62
N LEU A 44 -11.70 -12.31 0.62
CA LEU A 44 -11.35 -12.42 -0.80
C LEU A 44 -11.24 -11.08 -1.50
N GLU A 45 -11.24 -9.97 -0.77
CA GLU A 45 -11.35 -8.64 -1.36
C GLU A 45 -10.48 -7.66 -0.59
N SER A 46 -9.64 -6.91 -1.32
CA SER A 46 -8.70 -5.97 -0.75
C SER A 46 -8.65 -4.70 -1.60
N THR A 47 -8.60 -3.54 -0.96
CA THR A 47 -8.13 -2.31 -1.62
C THR A 47 -6.67 -2.10 -1.23
N LEU A 48 -5.80 -1.98 -2.22
CA LEU A 48 -4.40 -1.64 -1.98
C LEU A 48 -4.21 -0.14 -2.09
N TRP A 49 -3.38 0.39 -1.20
CA TRP A 49 -2.97 1.79 -1.21
C TRP A 49 -1.45 1.88 -1.27
N VAL A 50 -0.95 2.65 -2.22
CA VAL A 50 0.47 2.94 -2.37
C VAL A 50 0.72 4.42 -2.13
N TRP A 51 1.70 4.69 -1.28
CA TRP A 51 2.23 6.02 -1.06
C TRP A 51 3.55 6.17 -1.80
N LEU A 52 3.60 7.13 -2.71
CA LEU A 52 4.75 7.34 -3.57
C LEU A 52 5.33 8.74 -3.35
N PRO A 53 6.67 8.88 -3.36
CA PRO A 53 7.33 10.18 -3.25
C PRO A 53 7.03 11.07 -4.46
N GLU A 54 7.01 10.47 -5.64
CA GLU A 54 6.89 11.14 -6.93
C GLU A 54 5.78 10.51 -7.77
N ALA A 55 5.03 11.34 -8.50
CA ALA A 55 3.86 10.90 -9.25
C ALA A 55 4.22 10.00 -10.45
N HIS A 56 5.41 10.17 -11.05
CA HIS A 56 5.85 9.37 -12.19
C HIS A 56 6.06 7.89 -11.83
N LEU A 57 6.25 7.56 -10.55
CA LEU A 57 6.35 6.17 -10.09
C LEU A 57 5.03 5.40 -10.22
N LEU A 58 3.91 6.10 -10.42
CA LEU A 58 2.60 5.49 -10.65
C LEU A 58 2.57 4.65 -11.94
N ASP A 59 3.43 4.93 -12.91
CA ASP A 59 3.50 4.19 -14.18
C ASP A 59 3.81 2.70 -13.96
N ALA A 60 4.43 2.34 -12.83
CA ALA A 60 4.69 0.96 -12.43
C ALA A 60 3.47 0.26 -11.77
N PHE A 61 2.39 0.98 -11.49
CA PHE A 61 1.22 0.48 -10.77
C PHE A 61 -0.08 0.67 -11.59
N PRO A 62 -0.29 -0.15 -12.63
CA PRO A 62 -1.40 0.03 -13.56
C PRO A 62 -2.78 -0.06 -12.88
N GLY A 63 -3.59 0.97 -13.13
CA GLY A 63 -4.95 1.08 -12.61
C GLY A 63 -5.05 1.64 -11.19
N PHE A 64 -3.93 2.00 -10.56
CA PHE A 64 -3.96 2.82 -9.34
C PHE A 64 -4.35 4.26 -9.71
N ALA A 65 -5.25 4.84 -8.93
CA ALA A 65 -5.72 6.21 -9.10
C ALA A 65 -5.36 7.04 -7.87
N ALA A 66 -5.15 8.34 -8.07
CA ALA A 66 -4.88 9.27 -6.98
C ALA A 66 -6.01 9.23 -5.95
N ALA A 67 -5.62 9.24 -4.68
CA ALA A 67 -6.54 9.16 -3.55
C ALA A 67 -6.15 10.19 -2.48
N ASP A 68 -7.17 10.73 -1.83
CA ASP A 68 -6.97 11.63 -0.68
C ASP A 68 -6.64 10.80 0.58
N ALA A 69 -5.76 11.36 1.42
CA ALA A 69 -5.44 10.84 2.74
C ALA A 69 -6.68 10.75 3.64
N SER A 70 -7.68 11.60 3.43
CA SER A 70 -8.97 11.52 4.16
C SER A 70 -9.72 10.21 3.93
N GLY A 71 -9.46 9.51 2.83
CA GLY A 71 -10.07 8.24 2.48
C GLY A 71 -9.32 7.00 2.96
N LEU A 72 -8.21 7.17 3.70
CA LEU A 72 -7.42 6.05 4.20
C LEU A 72 -8.24 5.15 5.13
N PRO A 73 -7.99 3.83 5.12
CA PRO A 73 -8.65 2.91 6.03
C PRO A 73 -8.32 3.22 7.49
N LYS A 74 -9.30 3.01 8.37
CA LYS A 74 -9.10 3.11 9.83
C LYS A 74 -8.22 1.97 10.36
N ALA A 75 -8.23 0.81 9.70
CA ALA A 75 -7.46 -0.36 10.06
C ALA A 75 -6.77 -0.91 8.82
N ALA A 76 -5.53 -0.47 8.60
CA ALA A 76 -4.69 -0.94 7.52
C ALA A 76 -3.79 -2.10 7.96
N ILE A 77 -3.30 -2.87 7.00
CA ILE A 77 -2.19 -3.81 7.19
C ILE A 77 -0.99 -3.31 6.38
N LEU A 78 0.16 -3.16 7.02
CA LEU A 78 1.41 -2.84 6.32
C LEU A 78 1.87 -4.06 5.52
N LEU A 79 2.00 -3.91 4.20
CA LEU A 79 2.59 -4.93 3.34
C LEU A 79 4.09 -4.67 3.14
N ALA A 80 4.49 -3.43 2.85
CA ALA A 80 5.89 -3.06 2.66
C ALA A 80 6.13 -1.55 2.84
N GLY A 81 7.39 -1.15 3.10
CA GLY A 81 7.83 0.25 3.13
C GLY A 81 7.97 0.86 4.52
N ASN A 82 7.64 2.15 4.66
CA ASN A 82 7.94 2.96 5.86
C ASN A 82 7.11 2.54 7.09
N ARG A 83 7.66 1.62 7.88
CA ARG A 83 7.07 1.15 9.13
C ARG A 83 6.85 2.24 10.18
N SER A 84 7.83 3.11 10.40
CA SER A 84 7.72 4.18 11.43
C SER A 84 6.57 5.13 11.12
N ARG A 85 6.34 5.43 9.83
CA ARG A 85 5.19 6.20 9.39
C ARG A 85 3.89 5.41 9.57
N PHE A 86 3.87 4.14 9.16
CA PHE A 86 2.70 3.30 9.32
C PHE A 86 2.22 3.28 10.78
N GLU A 87 3.13 3.04 11.73
CA GLU A 87 2.81 2.98 13.15
C GLU A 87 2.28 4.31 13.69
N ARG A 88 2.74 5.45 13.15
CA ARG A 88 2.22 6.78 13.51
C ARG A 88 0.83 7.04 12.92
N ASP A 89 0.62 6.67 11.67
CA ASP A 89 -0.59 7.04 10.91
C ASP A 89 -1.74 6.05 11.16
N PHE A 90 -1.45 4.77 11.45
CA PHE A 90 -2.43 3.69 11.65
C PHE A 90 -2.33 2.98 13.01
N GLY A 91 -1.32 3.28 13.82
CA GLY A 91 -1.05 2.59 15.09
C GLY A 91 -0.35 1.24 14.91
N ILE A 92 -0.15 0.53 16.03
CA ILE A 92 0.38 -0.84 16.03
C ILE A 92 -0.81 -1.78 15.77
N ALA A 93 -1.20 -1.96 14.52
CA ALA A 93 -2.19 -2.97 14.15
C ALA A 93 -1.58 -4.37 14.34
N VAL A 94 -1.73 -4.93 15.54
CA VAL A 94 -1.42 -6.33 15.83
C VAL A 94 -2.42 -7.18 15.05
N ARG A 95 -2.00 -7.88 14.00
CA ARG A 95 -2.83 -8.92 13.38
C ARG A 95 -3.32 -9.85 14.50
N PRO A 96 -4.63 -10.06 14.68
CA PRO A 96 -5.09 -11.15 15.53
C PRO A 96 -4.53 -12.44 14.90
N LYS A 97 -3.81 -13.24 15.69
CA LYS A 97 -3.48 -14.61 15.29
C LYS A 97 -4.82 -15.32 15.03
N ARG A 98 -5.08 -15.68 13.77
CA ARG A 98 -6.06 -16.72 13.45
C ARG A 98 -5.57 -18.06 13.96
#